data_AF-A0A8T0AZ49-F1
#
_entry.id   AF-A0A8T0AZ49-F1
#
_cell.length_a   1.000
_cell.length_b   1.000
_cell.length_c   1.000
_cell.angle_alpha   90.00
_cell.angle_beta   90.00
_cell.angle_gamma   90.00
#
_symmetry.space_group_name_H-M   'P 1'
#
loop_
_entity.id
_entity.type
_entity.pdbx_description
1 polymer ?
#
loop_
_entity_poly.entity_id
_entity_poly.type
_entity_poly.pdbx_seq_one_letter_code
_entity_poly.pdbx_strand_id
1 'polypeptide(L)'
;YQSALKEAKGQYLSALINNNIHRPEILFSTINSVINLVSVVLNDVSENKCNAFRQHFLDKVLSVRQTITQVPAVAMSTCAAQCVLENFDAVTLVDLRKAVHGLKPTTCPLDAVPARILKEAVDIIGPILVSFINSCFSVGTVSAAFKHAIVRPLLKKPILDPSILSYYRPMSNLSFLSKLMEKL
;
A
#
# COMPACT_ATOMS: atom_id res chain seq x y z
N TYR A 1 -6.00 -38.19 -11.55
CA TYR A 1 -5.82 -36.73 -11.33
C TYR A 1 -5.66 -36.37 -9.85
N GLN A 2 -6.66 -36.60 -8.99
CA GLN A 2 -6.58 -36.24 -7.57
C GLN A 2 -5.44 -36.92 -6.79
N SER A 3 -5.14 -38.20 -7.09
CA SER A 3 -4.02 -38.92 -6.47
C SER A 3 -2.66 -38.27 -6.79
N ALA A 4 -2.40 -38.00 -8.07
CA ALA A 4 -1.16 -37.34 -8.51
C ALA A 4 -1.00 -35.94 -7.90
N LEU A 5 -2.10 -35.20 -7.73
CA LEU A 5 -2.09 -33.87 -7.12
C LEU A 5 -1.78 -33.93 -5.62
N LYS A 6 -2.29 -34.94 -4.92
CA LYS A 6 -1.99 -35.19 -3.50
C LYS A 6 -0.53 -35.60 -3.31
N GLU A 7 -0.02 -36.44 -4.19
CA GLU A 7 1.37 -36.89 -4.20
C GLU A 7 2.34 -35.74 -4.47
N ALA A 8 2.10 -34.92 -5.49
CA ALA A 8 2.90 -33.74 -5.80
C ALA A 8 2.92 -32.73 -4.64
N LYS A 9 1.78 -32.50 -3.97
CA LYS A 9 1.72 -31.66 -2.75
C LYS A 9 2.52 -32.25 -1.60
N GLY A 10 2.45 -33.56 -1.38
CA GLY A 10 3.23 -34.26 -0.36
C GLY A 10 4.73 -34.14 -0.59
N GLN A 11 5.17 -34.34 -1.83
CA GLN A 11 6.57 -34.19 -2.22
C GLN A 11 7.07 -32.74 -2.03
N TYR A 12 6.27 -31.75 -2.44
CA TYR A 12 6.60 -30.33 -2.25
C TYR A 12 6.79 -29.97 -0.77
N LEU A 13 5.85 -30.36 0.10
CA LEU A 13 5.92 -30.07 1.53
C LEU A 13 7.10 -30.80 2.20
N SER A 14 7.35 -32.05 1.82
CA SER A 14 8.50 -32.82 2.34
C SER A 14 9.84 -32.15 1.96
N ALA A 15 9.99 -31.73 0.69
CA ALA A 15 11.18 -31.01 0.25
C ALA A 15 11.34 -29.67 0.98
N LEU A 16 10.25 -28.93 1.19
CA LEU A 16 10.26 -27.65 1.88
C LEU A 16 10.69 -27.80 3.35
N ILE A 17 10.23 -28.84 4.05
CA ILE A 17 10.61 -29.15 5.44
C ILE A 17 12.08 -29.55 5.51
N ASN A 18 12.52 -30.48 4.66
CA ASN A 18 13.90 -30.99 4.67
C ASN A 18 14.92 -29.88 4.37
N ASN A 19 14.62 -29.01 3.41
CA ASN A 19 15.50 -27.90 3.03
C ASN A 19 15.58 -26.79 4.09
N ASN A 20 14.63 -26.74 5.03
CA ASN A 20 14.54 -25.67 6.03
C ASN A 20 14.55 -26.22 7.47
N ILE A 21 15.09 -27.43 7.69
CA ILE A 21 15.05 -28.10 9.00
C ILE A 21 15.70 -27.28 10.13
N HIS A 22 16.71 -26.47 9.78
CA HIS A 22 17.42 -25.57 10.70
C HIS A 22 16.75 -24.20 10.88
N ARG A 23 15.61 -23.95 10.24
CA ARG A 23 14.90 -22.65 10.25
C ARG A 23 13.51 -22.81 10.85
N PRO A 24 13.38 -22.79 12.20
CA PRO A 24 12.12 -23.07 12.88
C PRO A 24 10.98 -22.13 12.44
N GLU A 25 11.25 -20.86 12.16
CA GLU A 25 10.25 -19.90 11.67
C GLU A 25 9.55 -20.35 10.37
N ILE A 26 10.33 -20.91 9.43
CA ILE A 26 9.80 -21.40 8.14
C ILE A 26 8.98 -22.66 8.37
N LEU A 27 9.44 -23.56 9.24
CA LEU A 27 8.72 -24.77 9.60
C LEU A 27 7.38 -24.46 10.26
N PHE A 28 7.37 -23.60 11.28
CA PHE A 28 6.14 -23.17 11.95
C PHE A 28 5.18 -22.46 10.99
N SER A 29 5.68 -21.58 10.12
CA SER A 29 4.87 -20.95 9.07
C SER A 29 4.25 -21.98 8.10
N THR A 30 5.05 -22.96 7.66
CA THR A 30 4.62 -24.03 6.74
C THR A 30 3.53 -24.90 7.38
N ILE A 31 3.78 -25.40 8.59
CA ILE A 31 2.81 -26.19 9.36
C ILE A 31 1.54 -25.38 9.59
N ASN A 32 1.67 -24.12 9.99
CA ASN A 32 0.55 -23.23 10.20
C ASN A 32 -0.27 -23.08 8.92
N SER A 33 0.34 -22.90 7.75
CA SER A 33 -0.37 -22.78 6.47
C SER A 33 -1.11 -24.05 6.02
N VAL A 34 -0.67 -25.23 6.48
CA VAL A 34 -1.27 -26.52 6.13
C VAL A 34 -2.40 -26.89 7.11
N ILE A 35 -2.19 -26.63 8.40
CA ILE A 35 -3.15 -26.98 9.47
C ILE A 35 -4.20 -25.89 9.60
N ASN A 36 -3.74 -24.65 9.76
CA ASN A 36 -4.55 -23.48 9.52
C ASN A 36 -4.43 -23.22 8.03
N LEU A 37 -5.15 -24.02 7.23
CA LEU A 37 -5.83 -23.41 6.09
C LEU A 37 -6.56 -22.26 6.74
N VAL A 38 -5.97 -21.06 6.67
CA VAL A 38 -6.73 -19.84 6.73
C VAL A 38 -7.84 -20.19 5.78
N SER A 39 -9.02 -20.43 6.34
CA SER A 39 -10.23 -20.22 5.61
C SER A 39 -9.93 -18.85 5.05
N VAL A 40 -9.56 -18.81 3.76
CA VAL A 40 -9.88 -17.66 2.97
C VAL A 40 -11.38 -17.70 3.13
N VAL A 41 -11.84 -17.11 4.24
CA VAL A 41 -13.16 -16.59 4.38
C VAL A 41 -13.07 -15.65 3.22
N LEU A 42 -13.58 -16.12 2.08
CA LEU A 42 -14.18 -15.27 1.10
C LEU A 42 -15.17 -14.50 1.97
N ASN A 43 -14.66 -13.45 2.59
CA ASN A 43 -15.39 -12.55 3.44
C ASN A 43 -16.28 -11.90 2.42
N ASP A 44 -17.43 -12.54 2.20
CA ASP A 44 -18.31 -12.37 1.05
C ASP A 44 -18.24 -10.92 0.60
N VAL A 45 -17.39 -10.66 -0.41
CA VAL A 45 -16.90 -9.32 -0.71
C VAL A 45 -18.04 -8.66 -1.44
N SER A 46 -18.92 -8.04 -0.67
CA SER A 46 -20.07 -7.35 -1.20
C SER A 46 -19.83 -5.85 -1.19
N GLU A 47 -20.46 -5.18 -2.15
CA GLU A 47 -20.48 -3.72 -2.20
C GLU A 47 -20.97 -3.12 -0.87
N ASN A 48 -21.97 -3.76 -0.24
CA ASN A 48 -22.50 -3.36 1.06
C ASN A 48 -21.44 -3.36 2.16
N LYS A 49 -20.59 -4.40 2.25
CA LYS A 49 -19.50 -4.43 3.24
C LYS A 49 -18.43 -3.37 2.93
N CYS A 50 -18.08 -3.18 1.65
CA CYS A 50 -17.15 -2.13 1.24
C CYS A 50 -17.67 -0.74 1.64
N ASN A 51 -18.96 -0.48 1.39
CA ASN A 51 -19.61 0.77 1.77
C ASN A 51 -19.70 0.95 3.29
N ALA A 52 -19.96 -0.13 4.05
CA ALA A 52 -19.93 -0.09 5.51
C ALA A 52 -18.54 0.29 6.05
N PHE A 53 -17.46 -0.30 5.51
CA PHE A 53 -16.09 0.10 5.85
C PHE A 53 -15.81 1.56 5.49
N ARG A 54 -16.22 1.99 4.29
CA ARG A 54 -16.06 3.37 3.83
C ARG A 54 -16.71 4.35 4.81
N GLN A 55 -17.98 4.11 5.15
CA GLN A 55 -18.73 4.96 6.07
C GLN A 55 -18.09 4.97 7.45
N HIS A 56 -17.75 3.79 8.00
CA HIS A 56 -17.09 3.68 9.29
C HIS A 56 -15.80 4.50 9.39
N PHE A 57 -14.95 4.47 8.35
CA PHE A 57 -13.72 5.26 8.34
C PHE A 57 -13.98 6.76 8.22
N LEU A 58 -14.98 7.18 7.44
CA LEU A 58 -15.36 8.59 7.32
C LEU A 58 -15.92 9.13 8.64
N ASP A 59 -16.84 8.41 9.27
CA ASP A 59 -17.44 8.79 10.55
C ASP A 59 -16.38 8.97 11.64
N LYS A 60 -15.37 8.09 11.65
CA LYS A 60 -14.26 8.18 12.59
C LYS A 60 -13.42 9.45 12.38
N VAL A 61 -13.17 9.86 11.13
CA VAL A 61 -12.47 11.12 10.82
C VAL A 61 -13.30 12.32 11.30
N LEU A 62 -14.61 12.31 11.05
CA LEU A 62 -15.51 13.37 11.49
C LEU A 62 -15.56 13.49 13.01
N SER A 63 -15.67 12.36 13.72
CA SER A 63 -15.64 12.31 15.18
C SER A 63 -14.35 12.91 15.75
N VAL A 64 -13.18 12.53 15.21
CA VAL A 64 -11.90 13.09 15.64
C VAL A 64 -11.84 14.60 15.42
N ARG A 65 -12.30 15.10 14.27
CA ARG A 65 -12.34 16.55 13.99
C ARG A 65 -13.20 17.30 14.99
N GLN A 66 -14.39 16.78 15.31
CA GLN A 66 -15.30 17.38 16.28
C GLN A 66 -14.68 17.48 17.67
N THR A 67 -13.93 16.45 18.11
CA THR A 67 -13.20 16.50 19.39
C THR A 67 -12.10 17.56 19.40
N ILE A 68 -11.37 17.74 18.29
CA ILE A 68 -10.29 18.73 18.20
C ILE A 68 -10.83 20.16 18.23
N THR A 69 -11.98 20.45 17.61
CA THR A 69 -12.57 21.80 17.55
C THR A 69 -13.06 22.32 18.91
N GLN A 70 -13.19 21.48 19.93
CA GLN A 70 -13.61 21.89 21.28
C GLN A 70 -12.50 22.56 22.10
N VAL A 71 -11.26 22.61 21.60
CA VAL A 71 -10.18 23.37 22.24
C VAL A 71 -10.44 24.87 21.99
N PRO A 72 -10.47 25.73 23.03
CA PRO A 72 -10.70 27.16 22.83
C PRO A 72 -9.65 27.69 21.87
N ALA A 73 -10.11 28.44 20.86
CA ALA A 73 -9.26 29.06 19.87
C ALA A 73 -8.27 29.99 20.57
N VAL A 74 -7.09 29.48 20.90
CA VAL A 74 -5.93 30.33 21.16
C VAL A 74 -5.79 31.16 19.91
N ALA A 75 -5.81 32.49 20.06
CA ALA A 75 -5.57 33.43 18.98
C ALA A 75 -4.17 33.18 18.44
N MET A 76 -4.07 32.19 17.55
CA MET A 76 -2.89 31.92 16.77
C MET A 76 -2.76 33.16 15.91
N SER A 77 -1.80 34.01 16.24
CA SER A 77 -1.39 35.12 15.38
C SER A 77 -1.04 34.46 14.05
N THR A 78 -1.97 34.52 13.10
CA THR A 78 -1.76 34.03 11.75
C THR A 78 -0.77 34.99 11.15
N CYS A 79 0.52 34.73 11.35
CA CYS A 79 1.51 35.19 10.41
C CYS A 79 1.08 34.56 9.10
N ALA A 80 0.39 35.34 8.27
CA ALA A 80 0.09 34.98 6.90
C ALA A 80 1.43 34.97 6.17
N ALA A 81 2.23 33.94 6.42
CA ALA A 81 3.36 33.60 5.60
C ALA A 81 2.75 33.28 4.23
N GLN A 82 2.70 34.29 3.37
CA GLN A 82 2.42 34.17 1.95
C GLN A 82 3.62 33.46 1.28
N CYS A 83 3.99 32.28 1.79
CA CYS A 83 5.01 31.46 1.17
C CYS A 83 4.34 30.75 -0.01
N VAL A 84 4.38 31.40 -1.17
CA VAL A 84 4.03 30.76 -2.43
C VAL A 84 5.25 29.95 -2.86
N LEU A 85 5.07 28.65 -3.06
CA LEU A 85 6.08 27.83 -3.70
C LEU A 85 6.05 28.15 -5.19
N GLU A 86 6.94 29.02 -5.65
CA GLU A 86 6.96 29.49 -7.04
C GLU A 86 7.55 28.45 -7.99
N ASN A 87 8.53 27.67 -7.53
CA ASN A 87 9.23 26.70 -8.36
C ASN A 87 9.58 25.42 -7.59
N PHE A 88 9.63 24.30 -8.31
CA PHE A 88 10.24 23.06 -7.86
C PHE A 88 11.64 22.93 -8.46
N ASP A 89 12.57 22.38 -7.68
CA ASP A 89 13.84 21.93 -8.25
C ASP A 89 13.57 20.82 -9.26
N ALA A 90 14.20 20.92 -10.42
CA ALA A 90 14.03 19.92 -11.46
C ALA A 90 14.59 18.57 -11.00
N VAL A 91 13.74 17.55 -11.00
CA VAL A 91 14.12 16.17 -10.71
C VAL A 91 15.14 15.72 -11.76
N THR A 92 16.29 15.24 -11.32
CA THR A 92 17.30 14.66 -12.22
C THR A 92 17.12 13.15 -12.36
N LEU A 93 17.79 12.55 -13.34
CA LEU A 93 17.86 11.08 -13.43
C LEU A 93 18.50 10.44 -12.21
N VAL A 94 19.43 11.13 -11.55
CA VAL A 94 20.10 10.64 -10.33
C VAL A 94 19.09 10.59 -9.18
N ASP A 95 18.29 11.65 -9.02
CA ASP A 95 17.23 11.72 -8.00
C ASP A 95 16.17 10.65 -8.24
N LEU A 96 15.74 10.50 -9.51
CA LEU A 96 14.79 9.46 -9.89
C LEU A 96 15.32 8.06 -9.55
N ARG A 97 16.55 7.73 -9.96
CA ARG A 97 17.17 6.42 -9.67
C ARG A 97 17.22 6.17 -8.17
N LYS A 98 17.69 7.16 -7.40
CA LYS A 98 17.77 7.06 -5.93
C LYS A 98 16.40 6.81 -5.31
N ALA A 99 15.37 7.54 -5.75
CA ALA A 99 14.00 7.37 -5.25
C ALA A 99 13.41 6.00 -5.63
N VAL A 100 13.54 5.60 -6.89
CA VAL A 100 13.06 4.30 -7.40
C VAL A 100 13.70 3.13 -6.65
N HIS A 101 15.03 3.15 -6.46
CA HIS A 101 15.71 2.09 -5.74
C HIS A 101 15.43 2.09 -4.23
N GLY A 102 15.23 3.26 -3.62
CA GLY A 102 14.88 3.40 -2.21
C GLY A 102 13.46 2.93 -1.85
N LEU A 103 12.53 2.92 -2.80
CA LEU A 103 11.15 2.46 -2.57
C LEU A 103 11.03 0.94 -2.53
N LYS A 104 10.17 0.43 -1.65
CA LYS A 104 9.81 -1.00 -1.64
C LYS A 104 9.04 -1.33 -2.94
N PRO A 105 9.27 -2.48 -3.58
CA PRO A 105 8.57 -2.90 -4.79
C PRO A 105 7.15 -3.39 -4.47
N THR A 106 6.31 -2.52 -3.88
CA THR A 106 4.92 -2.83 -3.56
C THR A 106 4.06 -2.78 -4.81
N THR A 107 3.11 -3.70 -4.93
CA THR A 107 2.16 -3.74 -6.06
C THR A 107 0.80 -3.17 -5.66
N CYS A 108 0.22 -2.40 -6.56
CA CYS A 108 -1.15 -1.91 -6.53
C CYS A 108 -1.93 -2.56 -7.67
N PRO A 109 -3.20 -2.94 -7.48
CA PRO A 109 -4.07 -3.37 -8.59
C PRO A 109 -4.23 -2.33 -9.70
N LEU A 110 -3.93 -1.06 -9.44
CA LEU A 110 -3.98 0.03 -10.43
C LEU A 110 -2.64 0.24 -11.14
N ASP A 111 -1.59 -0.51 -10.80
CA ASP A 111 -0.32 -0.42 -11.51
C ASP A 111 -0.47 -1.05 -12.90
N ALA A 112 -0.16 -0.28 -13.95
CA ALA A 112 -0.10 -0.81 -15.31
C ALA A 112 1.03 -1.83 -15.49
N VAL A 113 2.11 -1.68 -14.71
CA VAL A 113 3.29 -2.53 -14.74
C VAL A 113 3.75 -2.79 -13.30
N PRO A 114 4.10 -4.05 -12.94
CA PRO A 114 4.65 -4.34 -11.62
C PRO A 114 5.85 -3.46 -11.25
N ALA A 115 5.87 -2.94 -10.03
CA ALA A 115 6.94 -2.08 -9.51
C ALA A 115 8.34 -2.66 -9.71
N ARG A 116 8.49 -3.99 -9.60
CA ARG A 116 9.78 -4.66 -9.81
C ARG A 116 10.31 -4.44 -11.23
N ILE A 117 9.46 -4.58 -12.24
CA ILE A 117 9.84 -4.38 -13.64
C ILE A 117 10.21 -2.91 -13.87
N LEU A 118 9.43 -1.98 -13.30
CA LEU A 118 9.73 -0.55 -13.39
C LEU A 118 11.11 -0.20 -12.79
N LYS A 119 11.46 -0.83 -11.66
CA LYS A 119 12.78 -0.65 -11.03
C LYS A 119 13.92 -1.21 -11.88
N GLU A 120 13.73 -2.37 -12.51
CA GLU A 120 14.74 -2.99 -13.38
C GLU A 120 14.90 -2.19 -14.69
N ALA A 121 13.82 -1.60 -15.21
CA ALA A 121 13.82 -0.82 -16.44
C ALA A 121 14.12 0.68 -16.25
N VAL A 122 14.40 1.16 -15.03
CA VAL A 122 14.51 2.59 -14.69
C VAL A 122 15.55 3.32 -15.54
N ASP A 123 16.60 2.63 -15.96
CA ASP A 123 17.66 3.20 -16.79
C ASP A 123 17.20 3.51 -18.21
N ILE A 124 16.23 2.75 -18.70
CA ILE A 124 15.66 2.86 -20.04
C ILE A 124 14.52 3.89 -20.04
N ILE A 125 13.60 3.78 -19.09
CA ILE A 125 12.40 4.63 -19.04
C ILE A 125 12.60 5.93 -18.24
N GLY A 126 13.71 6.03 -17.50
CA GLY A 126 14.00 7.14 -16.59
C GLY A 126 13.90 8.51 -17.24
N PRO A 127 14.47 8.74 -18.45
CA PRO A 127 14.39 10.05 -19.09
C PRO A 127 12.94 10.49 -19.36
N ILE A 128 12.09 9.56 -19.76
CA ILE A 128 10.67 9.81 -20.02
C ILE A 128 9.94 10.11 -18.69
N LEU A 129 10.22 9.35 -17.64
CA LEU A 129 9.65 9.57 -16.31
C LEU A 129 10.07 10.92 -15.72
N VAL A 130 11.35 11.30 -15.83
CA VAL A 130 11.84 12.60 -15.37
C VAL A 130 11.12 13.74 -16.09
N SER A 131 11.03 13.67 -17.42
CA SER A 131 10.33 14.69 -18.20
C SER A 131 8.86 14.79 -17.77
N PHE A 132 8.18 13.66 -17.63
CA PHE A 132 6.80 13.61 -17.17
C PHE A 132 6.61 14.25 -15.78
N ILE A 133 7.45 13.85 -14.81
CA ILE A 133 7.35 14.33 -13.41
C ILE A 133 7.64 15.83 -13.32
N ASN A 134 8.69 16.32 -14.00
CA ASN A 134 9.02 17.74 -13.99
C ASN A 134 7.93 18.59 -14.67
N SER A 135 7.29 18.09 -15.72
CA SER A 135 6.11 18.77 -16.30
C SER A 135 4.96 18.86 -15.30
N CYS A 136 4.67 17.78 -14.56
CA CYS A 136 3.68 17.81 -13.50
C CYS A 136 4.01 18.83 -12.40
N PHE A 137 5.26 18.87 -11.94
CA PHE A 137 5.70 19.78 -10.89
C PHE A 137 5.71 21.24 -11.35
N SER A 138 6.13 21.52 -12.57
CA SER A 138 6.11 22.87 -13.16
C SER A 138 4.69 23.45 -13.25
N VAL A 139 3.70 22.63 -13.57
CA VAL A 139 2.28 23.06 -13.61
C VAL A 139 1.61 22.97 -12.23
N GLY A 140 2.25 22.33 -11.25
CA GLY A 140 1.66 22.05 -9.94
C GLY A 140 0.49 21.06 -10.00
N THR A 141 0.43 20.22 -11.03
CA THR A 141 -0.68 19.27 -11.22
C THR A 141 -0.19 17.86 -11.51
N VAL A 142 -0.80 16.89 -10.84
CA VAL A 142 -0.62 15.46 -11.11
C VAL A 142 -1.95 14.85 -11.54
N SER A 143 -1.90 13.85 -12.42
CA SER A 143 -3.10 13.17 -12.93
C SER A 143 -3.91 12.54 -11.79
N ALA A 144 -5.24 12.54 -11.93
CA ALA A 144 -6.16 11.95 -10.97
C ALA A 144 -5.86 10.45 -10.72
N ALA A 145 -5.37 9.74 -11.73
CA ALA A 145 -4.96 8.34 -11.60
C ALA A 145 -3.88 8.14 -10.52
N PHE A 146 -2.96 9.10 -10.38
CA PHE A 146 -1.89 9.03 -9.38
C PHE A 146 -2.31 9.55 -7.99
N LYS A 147 -3.47 10.20 -7.89
CA LYS A 147 -4.07 10.62 -6.61
C LYS A 147 -5.00 9.55 -6.03
N HIS A 148 -5.38 8.57 -6.83
CA HIS A 148 -6.35 7.55 -6.45
C HIS A 148 -5.65 6.39 -5.70
N ALA A 149 -6.24 5.99 -4.57
CA ALA A 149 -5.76 4.88 -3.76
C ALA A 149 -6.86 3.84 -3.56
N ILE A 150 -6.49 2.57 -3.59
CA ILE A 150 -7.40 1.50 -3.15
C ILE A 150 -7.27 1.37 -1.64
N VAL A 151 -8.35 1.65 -0.91
CA VAL A 151 -8.38 1.47 0.54
C VAL A 151 -8.58 0.00 0.86
N ARG A 152 -7.62 -0.59 1.57
CA ARG A 152 -7.69 -1.97 2.08
C ARG A 152 -7.91 -1.95 3.59
N PRO A 153 -9.08 -2.38 4.09
CA PRO A 153 -9.29 -2.60 5.51
C PRO A 153 -8.37 -3.73 5.98
N LEU A 154 -7.50 -3.46 6.96
CA LEU A 154 -6.69 -4.48 7.63
C LEU A 154 -7.03 -4.53 9.11
N LEU A 155 -7.11 -5.74 9.68
CA LEU A 155 -7.24 -5.91 11.12
C LEU A 155 -6.03 -5.28 11.82
N LYS A 156 -6.29 -4.56 12.91
CA LYS A 156 -5.24 -3.94 13.74
C LYS A 156 -4.35 -4.98 14.40
N LYS A 157 -4.92 -6.13 14.78
CA LYS A 157 -4.21 -7.29 15.33
C LYS A 157 -4.84 -8.58 14.77
N PRO A 158 -4.06 -9.65 14.53
CA PRO A 158 -4.56 -10.88 13.91
C PRO A 158 -5.64 -11.62 14.72
N ILE A 159 -5.66 -11.45 16.04
CA ILE A 159 -6.52 -12.20 16.98
C ILE A 159 -7.90 -11.53 17.13
N LEU A 160 -8.10 -10.34 16.56
CA LEU A 160 -9.36 -9.61 16.68
C LEU A 160 -10.44 -10.19 15.77
N ASP A 161 -11.70 -10.10 16.22
CA ASP A 161 -12.86 -10.55 15.46
C ASP A 161 -13.01 -9.78 14.14
N PRO A 162 -12.98 -10.47 12.97
CA PRO A 162 -13.19 -9.87 11.65
C PRO A 162 -14.58 -9.27 11.42
N SER A 163 -15.59 -9.61 12.25
CA SER A 163 -16.95 -9.09 12.12
C SER A 163 -17.08 -7.63 12.59
N ILE A 164 -16.13 -7.15 13.41
CA ILE A 164 -16.19 -5.85 14.07
C ILE A 164 -15.38 -4.80 13.30
N LEU A 165 -16.07 -3.83 12.69
CA LEU A 165 -15.46 -2.79 11.86
C LEU A 165 -14.42 -1.93 12.61
N SER A 166 -14.63 -1.66 13.90
CA SER A 166 -13.75 -0.81 14.72
C SER A 166 -12.35 -1.41 14.93
N TYR A 167 -12.19 -2.70 14.69
CA TYR A 167 -10.91 -3.42 14.77
C TYR A 167 -10.07 -3.32 13.51
N TYR A 168 -10.59 -2.67 12.45
CA TYR A 168 -9.86 -2.43 11.23
C TYR A 168 -9.18 -1.05 11.22
N ARG A 169 -8.13 -0.95 10.42
CA ARG A 169 -7.51 0.30 10.00
C ARG A 169 -7.57 0.41 8.47
N PRO A 170 -7.80 1.61 7.92
CA PRO A 170 -7.67 1.83 6.49
C PRO A 170 -6.19 1.84 6.11
N MET A 171 -5.82 1.09 5.08
CA MET A 171 -4.51 1.20 4.43
C MET A 171 -4.69 1.67 3.00
N SER A 172 -4.14 2.83 2.67
CA SER A 172 -4.15 3.35 1.30
C SER A 172 -3.12 2.60 0.45
N ASN A 173 -3.59 1.79 -0.50
CA ASN A 173 -2.73 1.17 -1.49
C ASN A 173 -2.62 2.06 -2.73
N LEU A 174 -1.59 2.88 -2.76
CA LEU A 174 -1.24 3.75 -3.89
C LEU A 174 -0.41 3.01 -4.94
N SER A 175 -0.54 3.45 -6.19
CA SER A 175 0.31 2.98 -7.29
C SER A 175 1.78 3.23 -6.99
N PHE A 176 2.68 2.45 -7.59
CA PHE A 176 4.12 2.66 -7.39
C PHE A 176 4.55 4.06 -7.86
N LEU A 177 4.01 4.53 -8.99
CA LEU A 177 4.34 5.85 -9.53
C LEU A 177 3.81 6.99 -8.64
N SER A 178 2.63 6.82 -8.02
CA SER A 178 2.14 7.76 -7.00
C SER A 178 3.12 7.90 -5.83
N LYS A 179 3.58 6.78 -5.27
CA LYS A 179 4.55 6.75 -4.16
C LYS A 179 5.91 7.32 -4.57
N LEU A 180 6.29 7.14 -5.84
CA LEU A 180 7.51 7.72 -6.39
C LEU A 180 7.43 9.25 -6.44
N MET A 181 6.33 9.80 -6.95
CA MET A 181 6.13 11.25 -7.01
C MET A 181 5.99 11.88 -5.62
N GLU A 182 5.40 11.18 -4.64
CA GLU A 182 5.37 11.65 -3.24
C GLU A 182 6.75 11.65 -2.56
N LYS A 183 7.69 10.86 -3.08
CA LYS A 183 9.03 10.72 -2.51
C LYS A 183 10.04 11.73 -3.07
N LEU A 184 9.78 12.22 -4.28
CA LEU A 184 10.56 13.24 -5.00
C LEU A 184 10.14 14.63 -4.51
#